data_AF-A0A1F8NUY7-F1
#
_entry.id   AF-A0A1F8NUY7-F1
#
_cell.length_a   1.000
_cell.length_b   1.000
_cell.length_c   1.000
_cell.angle_alpha   90.00
_cell.angle_beta   90.00
_cell.angle_gamma   90.00
#
_symmetry.space_group_name_H-M   'P 1'
#
loop_
_entity.id
_entity.type
_entity.pdbx_description
1 polymer ?
#
loop_
_entity_poly.entity_id
_entity_poly.type
_entity_poly.pdbx_seq_one_letter_code
_entity_poly.pdbx_strand_id
1 'polypeptide(L)' 'MRLNKKELSLILRNLRIDIPIALEKELLAEYGNLATDDEGHLFEYTEQDVCEQLRKRLRPYMRGGDGDAS' A
#
# COMPACT_ATOMS: atom_id res chain seq x y z
N MET A 1 -13.16 0.27 1.40
CA MET A 1 -12.23 0.57 2.51
C MET A 1 -11.38 1.76 2.12
N ARG A 2 -11.10 2.66 3.07
CA ARG A 2 -10.15 3.78 2.89
C ARG A 2 -8.98 3.58 3.83
N LEU A 3 -7.78 3.47 3.28
CA LEU A 3 -6.57 3.33 4.07
C LEU A 3 -6.32 4.59 4.90
N ASN A 4 -6.20 4.43 6.22
CA ASN A 4 -5.78 5.50 7.11
C ASN A 4 -4.42 5.22 7.75
N LYS A 5 -3.87 6.23 8.42
CA LYS A 5 -2.53 6.15 9.04
C LYS A 5 -2.41 5.01 10.06
N LYS A 6 -3.47 4.70 10.82
CA LYS A 6 -3.44 3.62 11.82
C LYS A 6 -3.35 2.25 11.15
N GLU A 7 -4.13 2.04 10.10
CA GLU A 7 -4.14 0.80 9.32
C GLU A 7 -2.80 0.59 8.61
N LEU A 8 -2.28 1.63 7.93
CA LEU A 8 -0.97 1.57 7.30
C LEU A 8 0.12 1.23 8.32
N SER A 9 0.12 1.90 9.49
CA SER A 9 1.09 1.60 10.56
C SER A 9 1.01 0.15 11.04
N LEU A 10 -0.20 -0.41 11.16
CA LEU A 10 -0.41 -1.80 11.56
C LEU A 10 0.14 -2.77 10.51
N ILE A 11 -0.11 -2.49 9.22
CA ILE A 11 0.39 -3.28 8.10
C ILE A 11 1.92 -3.26 8.07
N LEU A 12 2.55 -2.08 8.13
CA LEU A 12 4.00 -1.94 8.15
C LEU A 12 4.64 -2.70 9.31
N ARG A 13 4.04 -2.60 10.52
CA ARG A 13 4.50 -3.32 11.72
C ARG A 13 4.39 -4.84 11.56
N ASN A 14 3.27 -5.33 11.02
CA ASN A 14 3.06 -6.76 10.79
C ASN A 14 4.04 -7.33 9.75
N LEU A 15 4.35 -6.54 8.72
CA LEU A 15 5.32 -6.88 7.69
C LEU A 15 6.78 -6.64 8.13
N ARG A 16 7.00 -5.97 9.26
CA ARG A 16 8.32 -5.58 9.79
C ARG A 16 9.16 -4.81 8.78
N ILE A 17 8.51 -3.86 8.12
CA ILE A 17 9.12 -3.00 7.11
C ILE A 17 9.11 -1.54 7.57
N ASP A 18 10.20 -0.86 7.27
CA ASP A 18 10.28 0.60 7.35
C ASP A 18 10.29 1.15 5.93
N ILE A 19 9.50 2.21 5.71
CA ILE A 19 9.42 2.88 4.42
C ILE A 19 9.78 4.37 4.53
N PRO A 20 10.24 5.00 3.44
CA PRO A 20 10.40 6.45 3.40
C PRO A 20 9.08 7.17 3.67
N ILE A 21 9.15 8.31 4.38
CA ILE A 21 7.99 9.16 4.67
C ILE A 21 7.27 9.62 3.39
N ALA A 22 8.01 9.83 2.30
CA ALA A 22 7.42 10.17 0.99
C ALA A 22 6.48 9.07 0.50
N LEU A 23 6.91 7.81 0.58
CA LEU A 23 6.10 6.66 0.19
C LEU A 23 4.88 6.48 1.11
N GLU A 24 5.02 6.70 2.43
CA GLU A 24 3.88 6.69 3.35
C GLU A 24 2.79 7.69 2.91
N LYS A 25 3.20 8.91 2.54
CA LYS A 25 2.27 9.95 2.05
C LYS A 25 1.61 9.57 0.73
N GLU A 26 2.35 9.01 -0.21
CA GLU A 26 1.82 8.53 -1.49
C GLU A 26 0.77 7.43 -1.28
N LEU A 27 1.06 6.44 -0.43
CA LEU A 27 0.14 5.35 -0.13
C LEU A 27 -1.17 5.85 0.51
N LEU A 28 -1.08 6.81 1.43
CA LEU A 28 -2.26 7.42 2.05
C LEU A 28 -3.05 8.30 1.08
N ALA A 29 -2.39 8.97 0.14
CA ALA A 29 -3.05 9.77 -0.89
C ALA A 29 -3.80 8.89 -1.90
N GLU A 30 -3.24 7.74 -2.26
CA GLU A 30 -3.82 6.86 -3.27
C GLU A 30 -4.92 5.96 -2.70
N TYR A 31 -4.66 5.30 -1.56
CA TYR A 31 -5.59 4.33 -0.98
C TYR A 31 -6.48 4.92 0.11
N GLY A 32 -6.21 6.14 0.59
CA GLY A 32 -7.02 6.83 1.59
C GLY A 32 -8.19 7.65 1.00
N ASN A 33 -8.22 7.81 -0.32
CA ASN A 33 -9.28 8.52 -1.05
C ASN A 33 -10.16 7.55 -1.83
N LEU A 34 -11.33 8.03 -2.28
CA LEU A 34 -12.17 7.28 -3.22
C LEU A 34 -11.45 7.20 -4.57
N ALA A 35 -11.29 5.99 -5.11
CA ALA A 35 -10.77 5.81 -6.45
C ALA A 35 -11.89 5.97 -7.47
N THR A 36 -11.53 6.41 -8.67
CA THR A 36 -12.39 6.33 -9.85
C THR A 36 -11.75 5.35 -10.81
N ASP A 37 -12.53 4.45 -11.39
CA ASP A 37 -12.06 3.56 -12.45
C ASP A 37 -11.94 4.32 -13.79
N ASP A 38 -11.49 3.63 -14.83
CA ASP A 38 -11.29 4.19 -16.18
C ASP A 38 -12.62 4.63 -16.85
N GLU A 39 -13.76 4.22 -16.29
CA GLU A 39 -15.11 4.62 -16.72
C GLU A 39 -15.68 5.76 -15.86
N GLY A 40 -14.94 6.22 -14.85
CA GLY A 40 -15.33 7.27 -13.92
C GLY A 40 -16.27 6.79 -12.81
N HIS A 41 -16.44 5.49 -12.61
CA HIS A 41 -17.21 4.96 -11.49
C HIS A 41 -16.39 5.02 -10.21
N LEU A 42 -17.05 5.45 -9.13
CA LEU A 42 -16.48 5.42 -7.80
C LEU A 42 -16.27 3.97 -7.37
N PHE A 43 -15.01 3.61 -7.17
CA PHE A 43 -14.59 2.30 -6.71
C PHE A 43 -14.07 2.41 -5.28
N GLU A 44 -14.63 1.58 -4.40
CA GLU A 44 -14.08 1.38 -3.07
C GLU A 44 -13.20 0.13 -3.06
N TYR A 45 -11.90 0.30 -2.78
CA TYR A 45 -11.02 -0.85 -2.57
C TYR A 45 -11.55 -1.74 -1.45
N THR A 46 -11.54 -3.04 -1.64
CA THR A 46 -11.73 -3.95 -0.51
C THR A 46 -10.48 -3.93 0.38
N GLU A 47 -10.60 -4.38 1.64
CA GLU A 47 -9.43 -4.53 2.51
C GLU A 47 -8.38 -5.46 1.89
N GLN A 48 -8.84 -6.51 1.20
CA GLN A 48 -7.96 -7.44 0.51
C GLN A 48 -7.19 -6.74 -0.62
N ASP A 49 -7.86 -5.92 -1.45
CA ASP A 49 -7.21 -5.19 -2.54
C ASP A 49 -6.13 -4.26 -2.00
N VAL A 50 -6.44 -3.46 -0.98
CA VAL A 50 -5.46 -2.56 -0.35
C VAL A 50 -4.27 -3.37 0.16
N CYS A 51 -4.50 -4.48 0.86
CA CYS A 51 -3.42 -5.33 1.37
C CYS A 51 -2.56 -5.93 0.25
N GLU A 52 -3.16 -6.41 -0.84
CA GLU A 52 -2.43 -6.98 -1.97
C GLU A 52 -1.60 -5.93 -2.72
N GLN A 53 -2.17 -4.75 -2.96
CA GLN A 53 -1.45 -3.66 -3.62
C GLN A 53 -0.31 -3.14 -2.75
N LEU A 54 -0.54 -2.98 -1.45
CA LEU A 54 0.51 -2.62 -0.50
C LEU A 54 1.62 -3.67 -0.49
N ARG A 55 1.32 -4.97 -0.44
CA ARG A 55 2.37 -6.01 -0.49
C ARG A 55 3.23 -5.91 -1.76
N LYS A 56 2.61 -5.68 -2.94
CA LYS A 56 3.35 -5.52 -4.20
C LYS A 56 4.28 -4.31 -4.16
N ARG A 57 3.79 -3.15 -3.74
CA ARG A 57 4.57 -1.90 -3.63
C ARG A 57 5.65 -1.95 -2.57
N LEU A 58 5.37 -2.62 -1.45
CA LEU A 58 6.26 -2.71 -0.30
C LEU A 58 7.28 -3.84 -0.42
N ARG A 59 7.15 -4.71 -1.44
CA ARG A 59 8.07 -5.82 -1.72
C ARG A 59 9.56 -5.42 -1.70
N PRO A 60 9.99 -4.28 -2.28
CA PRO A 60 11.39 -3.86 -2.21
C PRO A 60 11.91 -3.55 -0.80
N TYR A 61 11.00 -3.28 0.15
CA TYR A 61 11.32 -2.94 1.53
C TYR A 61 11.23 -4.14 2.48
N MET A 62 10.71 -5.28 2.01
CA MET A 62 10.67 -6.51 2.78
C MET A 62 12.07 -7.09 2.90
N ARG A 63 12.55 -7.24 4.13
CA ARG A 63 13.88 -7.77 4.43
C ARG A 63 14.00 -9.21 3.91
N GLY A 64 14.81 -9.41 2.87
CA GLY A 64 14.96 -10.67 2.15
C GLY A 64 14.48 -10.65 0.69
N GLY A 65 14.07 -9.49 0.16
CA GLY A 65 13.88 -9.30 -1.27
C GLY A 65 15.22 -9.16 -2.01
N ASP A 66 16.03 -10.23 -2.01
CA ASP A 66 17.00 -10.42 -3.09
C ASP A 66 16.19 -10.48 -4.39
N GLY A 67 16.17 -9.37 -5.11
CA GLY A 67 15.94 -9.38 -6.54
C GLY A 67 17.15 -10.02 -7.18
N ASP A 68 17.02 -11.30 -7.53
CA ASP A 68 17.94 -12.01 -8.40
C ASP A 68 18.12 -11.28 -9.76
N ALA A 69 19.37 -11.34 -10.23
CA ALA A 69 19.85 -11.16 -11.60
C ALA A 69 19.70 -9.80 -12.31
N SER A 70 20.83 -9.09 -12.41
CA SER A 70 21.36 -8.58 -13.69
C SER A 70 22.88 -8.52 -13.64
#